data_AF-A0AAV0G357-F1
#
_entry.id   AF-A0AAV0G357-F1
#
_cell.length_a   1.000
_cell.length_b   1.000
_cell.length_c   1.000
_cell.angle_alpha   90.00
_cell.angle_beta   90.00
_cell.angle_gamma   90.00
#
_symmetry.space_group_name_H-M   'P 1'
#
loop_
_entity.id
_entity.type
_entity.pdbx_description
1 polymer ?
#
loop_
_entity_poly.entity_id
_entity_poly.type
_entity_poly.pdbx_seq_one_letter_code
_entity_poly.pdbx_strand_id
1 'polypeptide(L)'
;MDFCLRMLLVITLITSMALTKDMSAERLLQAHDPLSSLANGNNNGYSQISTGPFSPRVSMEASCNINIVFNLLIDCVPFFSGTSSIPAVACCSGVEVAVKTEVDCLCDGLTDLLTHSGLVFNVSRGLDLLNACFSPISYSIISNCVSPTPPAPVHHTPVVPTPTPSPITPPPTHVGPNPTPSPIPPPPTPGDTSLVNPTFVTADIGAICLGGNKAAYYYAPGFGKGAENWVVYLPGGGWCNNVTACEIYTDTKGVGLSPRAIPFTAILDSDKEKNPDFYDWNRVSIRYCDASSFTGNSEITTTNGTKLFFRGGRIFSAVMQELLQKGMGNAKNALLVGGSAGGVATTIYCDRFRNFFPSNSRVKCLCDGGYFFLAKNHIQGNTFLSMFEGLINLHRSEDMLPKSCTTRLSAPMCFFPPNLQEDVKTPIFFLMSAFDRVQIQYTLSMDLTGCVPMANCSANQIKASQDLRSELLTILPKRSKTFFKGFLITHPFAHTQVENGTWNSLATGTNKTIASLFGDWYFERQYVEVIDSYPCPYKCP
;
A
#
# COMPACT_ATOMS: atom_id res chain seq x y z
N MET A 1 17.41 5.28 -28.65
CA MET A 1 17.65 6.72 -28.44
C MET A 1 16.29 7.36 -28.17
N ASP A 2 16.13 7.83 -26.95
CA ASP A 2 15.03 7.39 -26.08
C ASP A 2 13.69 8.14 -26.24
N PHE A 3 12.60 7.36 -26.25
CA PHE A 3 11.23 7.84 -26.07
C PHE A 3 11.10 8.62 -24.75
N CYS A 4 11.69 8.10 -23.67
CA CYS A 4 11.73 8.75 -22.37
C CYS A 4 12.45 10.10 -22.46
N LEU A 5 13.54 10.18 -23.24
CA LEU A 5 14.29 11.42 -23.44
C LEU A 5 13.45 12.48 -24.17
N ARG A 6 12.63 12.09 -25.16
CA ARG A 6 11.71 13.01 -25.86
C ARG A 6 10.54 13.45 -24.98
N MET A 7 9.99 12.57 -24.15
CA MET A 7 8.90 12.90 -23.22
C MET A 7 9.41 13.79 -22.08
N LEU A 8 10.56 13.48 -21.50
CA LEU A 8 11.27 14.33 -20.53
C LEU A 8 11.66 15.67 -21.14
N LEU A 9 12.12 15.73 -22.40
CA LEU A 9 12.39 16.98 -23.12
C LEU A 9 11.12 17.84 -23.27
N VAL A 10 9.98 17.24 -23.62
CA VAL A 10 8.69 17.94 -23.74
C VAL A 10 8.19 18.41 -22.37
N ILE A 11 8.30 17.59 -21.32
CA ILE A 11 7.96 17.96 -19.93
C ILE A 11 8.87 19.09 -19.43
N THR A 12 10.17 19.06 -19.76
CA THR A 12 11.15 20.11 -19.43
C THR A 12 10.85 21.41 -20.21
N LEU A 13 10.40 21.31 -21.45
CA LEU A 13 9.95 22.46 -22.26
C LEU A 13 8.63 23.05 -21.72
N ILE A 14 7.66 22.24 -21.29
CA ILE A 14 6.39 22.70 -20.72
C ILE A 14 6.60 23.35 -19.34
N THR A 15 7.42 22.74 -18.48
CA THR A 15 7.76 23.31 -17.15
C THR A 15 8.58 24.60 -17.26
N SER A 16 9.49 24.71 -18.23
CA SER A 16 10.22 25.97 -18.49
C SER A 16 9.34 27.08 -19.06
N MET A 17 8.29 26.74 -19.83
CA MET A 17 7.27 27.71 -20.29
C MET A 17 6.28 28.12 -19.19
N ALA A 18 6.10 27.32 -18.14
CA ALA A 18 5.30 27.67 -16.97
C ALA A 18 6.05 28.61 -16.00
N LEU A 19 7.36 28.37 -15.80
CA LEU A 19 8.25 29.22 -14.99
C LEU A 19 8.39 30.64 -15.55
N THR A 20 8.34 30.81 -16.88
CA THR A 20 8.36 32.16 -17.50
C THR A 20 7.05 32.92 -17.34
N LYS A 21 5.92 32.24 -17.07
CA LYS A 21 4.64 32.91 -16.73
C LYS A 21 4.62 33.37 -15.27
N ASP A 22 5.14 32.59 -14.33
CA ASP A 22 5.20 32.99 -12.91
C ASP A 22 6.17 34.16 -12.65
N MET A 23 7.28 34.24 -13.38
CA MET A 23 8.21 35.37 -13.29
C MET A 23 7.61 36.71 -13.78
N SER A 24 6.48 36.68 -14.50
CA SER A 24 5.78 37.90 -14.93
C SER A 24 4.79 38.41 -13.88
N ALA A 25 4.39 37.58 -12.90
CA ALA A 25 3.47 37.95 -11.83
C ALA A 25 4.16 38.54 -10.59
N GLU A 26 5.42 38.17 -10.33
CA GLU A 26 6.20 38.68 -9.17
C GLU A 26 6.84 40.07 -9.39
N ARG A 27 6.72 40.68 -10.58
CA ARG A 27 7.34 41.99 -10.89
C ARG A 27 6.50 43.24 -10.61
N LEU A 28 5.36 43.13 -9.91
CA LEU A 28 4.49 44.28 -9.64
C LEU A 28 4.42 44.76 -8.18
N LEU A 29 5.17 44.16 -7.26
CA LEU A 29 5.19 44.59 -5.86
C LEU A 29 6.60 44.63 -5.31
N GLN A 30 7.33 45.72 -5.60
CA GLN A 30 8.24 46.40 -4.66
C GLN A 30 8.94 47.56 -5.38
N ALA A 31 8.41 48.77 -5.18
CA ALA A 31 9.11 50.03 -5.41
C ALA A 31 9.18 50.76 -4.08
N HIS A 32 10.42 51.01 -3.60
CA HIS A 32 10.91 52.20 -2.88
C HIS A 32 12.12 51.87 -1.96
N ASP A 33 13.34 51.93 -2.53
CA ASP A 33 14.41 52.92 -2.27
C ASP A 33 14.96 53.24 -0.84
N PRO A 34 16.21 53.77 -0.70
CA PRO A 34 17.38 52.98 -0.27
C PRO A 34 18.36 53.73 0.70
N LEU A 35 19.65 53.28 0.73
CA LEU A 35 20.91 53.90 1.26
C LEU A 35 21.37 53.39 2.65
N SER A 36 22.65 53.18 2.98
CA SER A 36 23.96 53.13 2.28
C SER A 36 25.09 52.81 3.29
N SER A 37 26.18 52.19 2.81
CA SER A 37 27.60 52.50 3.14
C SER A 37 28.42 51.70 4.18
N LEU A 38 29.59 51.22 3.68
CA LEU A 38 30.97 51.14 4.25
C LEU A 38 31.24 50.10 5.38
N ALA A 39 32.17 49.13 5.32
CA ALA A 39 33.56 48.94 4.82
C ALA A 39 34.60 48.84 5.96
N ASN A 40 35.65 48.02 5.73
CA ASN A 40 36.88 47.67 6.51
C ASN A 40 36.80 46.46 7.46
N GLY A 41 37.77 45.53 7.49
CA GLY A 41 39.01 45.37 6.70
C GLY A 41 39.91 44.23 7.24
N ASN A 42 40.82 43.75 6.37
CA ASN A 42 42.15 43.10 6.58
C ASN A 42 42.25 41.79 7.43
N ASN A 43 43.11 40.79 7.15
CA ASN A 43 44.29 40.68 6.29
C ASN A 43 44.73 39.21 6.08
N ASN A 44 45.23 38.92 4.86
CA ASN A 44 46.39 38.09 4.43
C ASN A 44 46.57 36.60 4.77
N GLY A 45 46.74 35.81 3.70
CA GLY A 45 47.41 34.49 3.68
C GLY A 45 47.42 33.83 2.28
N TYR A 46 48.46 34.15 1.50
CA TYR A 46 48.95 33.59 0.22
C TYR A 46 48.28 32.39 -0.47
N SER A 47 48.11 32.57 -1.79
CA SER A 47 47.66 31.62 -2.83
C SER A 47 48.75 30.68 -3.36
N GLN A 48 48.37 29.42 -3.63
CA GLN A 48 48.87 28.61 -4.76
C GLN A 48 47.68 27.79 -5.30
N ILE A 49 47.53 27.81 -6.61
CA ILE A 49 46.36 27.38 -7.39
C ILE A 49 46.50 25.90 -7.77
N SER A 50 45.45 25.09 -7.55
CA SER A 50 45.20 23.90 -8.36
C SER A 50 43.69 23.70 -8.52
N THR A 51 43.31 23.49 -9.77
CA THR A 51 41.97 23.44 -10.36
C THR A 51 41.17 22.21 -9.88
N GLY A 52 40.11 22.43 -9.12
CA GLY A 52 39.09 21.40 -8.83
C GLY A 52 37.89 21.54 -9.78
N PRO A 53 37.43 20.48 -10.45
CA PRO A 53 36.15 20.50 -11.14
C PRO A 53 35.01 20.18 -10.16
N PHE A 54 33.99 21.04 -10.19
CA PHE A 54 32.58 20.77 -9.90
C PHE A 54 32.24 19.67 -8.88
N SER A 55 31.89 20.12 -7.67
CA SER A 55 31.02 19.35 -6.78
C SER A 55 29.62 19.26 -7.42
N PRO A 56 29.08 18.07 -7.75
CA PRO A 56 27.67 17.96 -8.09
C PRO A 56 26.88 18.04 -6.79
N ARG A 57 25.94 18.98 -6.76
CA ARG A 57 24.76 18.94 -5.89
C ARG A 57 24.25 17.50 -5.82
N VAL A 58 24.21 16.92 -4.62
CA VAL A 58 23.46 15.69 -4.37
C VAL A 58 21.99 16.01 -4.60
N SER A 59 21.48 15.67 -5.79
CA SER A 59 20.05 15.54 -6.02
C SER A 59 19.58 14.32 -5.25
N MET A 60 18.78 14.53 -4.21
CA MET A 60 17.92 13.48 -3.66
C MET A 60 16.98 13.03 -4.79
N GLU A 61 17.29 11.93 -5.45
CA GLU A 61 16.38 11.30 -6.40
C GLU A 61 15.29 10.55 -5.61
N ALA A 62 14.04 10.89 -5.90
CA ALA A 62 12.84 10.35 -5.29
C ALA A 62 12.65 8.90 -5.72
N SER A 63 12.31 8.03 -4.76
CA SER A 63 12.08 6.61 -4.98
C SER A 63 10.78 6.35 -5.74
N CYS A 64 10.88 5.62 -6.86
CA CYS A 64 9.79 5.38 -7.79
C CYS A 64 8.70 4.40 -7.30
N ASN A 65 7.41 4.78 -7.39
CA ASN A 65 6.28 3.91 -7.07
C ASN A 65 5.27 3.76 -8.25
N ILE A 66 5.50 2.73 -9.06
CA ILE A 66 4.68 2.41 -10.26
C ILE A 66 3.20 2.19 -9.94
N ASN A 67 2.85 1.63 -8.77
CA ASN A 67 1.46 1.44 -8.37
C ASN A 67 0.74 2.77 -8.07
N ILE A 68 1.46 3.79 -7.61
CA ILE A 68 0.90 5.13 -7.43
C ILE A 68 0.63 5.74 -8.80
N VAL A 69 1.58 5.66 -9.73
CA VAL A 69 1.41 6.16 -11.10
C VAL A 69 0.27 5.44 -11.82
N PHE A 70 0.15 4.12 -11.67
CA PHE A 70 -0.97 3.33 -12.21
C PHE A 70 -2.32 3.87 -11.74
N ASN A 71 -2.47 4.10 -10.42
CA ASN A 71 -3.72 4.61 -9.84
C ASN A 71 -4.02 6.06 -10.26
N LEU A 72 -2.99 6.88 -10.46
CA LEU A 72 -3.14 8.24 -10.96
C LEU A 72 -3.58 8.27 -12.43
N LEU A 73 -3.18 7.29 -13.23
CA LEU A 73 -3.38 7.31 -14.68
C LEU A 73 -4.53 6.42 -15.17
N ILE A 74 -5.19 5.67 -14.29
CA ILE A 74 -6.25 4.72 -14.66
C ILE A 74 -7.40 5.36 -15.45
N ASP A 75 -7.72 6.62 -15.17
CA ASP A 75 -8.77 7.38 -15.86
C ASP A 75 -8.38 7.77 -17.30
N CYS A 76 -7.12 7.54 -17.71
CA CYS A 76 -6.64 7.79 -19.07
C CYS A 76 -6.87 6.62 -20.02
N VAL A 77 -7.28 5.45 -19.51
CA VAL A 77 -7.54 4.24 -20.33
C VAL A 77 -8.55 4.47 -21.46
N PRO A 78 -9.67 5.22 -21.29
CA PRO A 78 -10.59 5.52 -22.38
C PRO A 78 -9.95 6.31 -23.54
N PHE A 79 -9.02 7.20 -23.22
CA PHE A 79 -8.27 7.98 -24.22
C PHE A 79 -7.28 7.08 -24.97
N PHE A 80 -6.55 6.21 -24.26
CA PHE A 80 -5.61 5.29 -24.88
C PHE A 80 -6.28 4.20 -25.72
N SER A 81 -7.42 3.67 -25.28
CA SER A 81 -8.23 2.71 -26.03
C SER A 81 -8.92 3.30 -27.28
N GLY A 82 -9.02 4.63 -27.37
CA GLY A 82 -9.70 5.31 -28.49
C GLY A 82 -11.21 5.32 -28.39
N THR A 83 -11.74 4.94 -27.24
CA THR A 83 -13.15 5.08 -26.91
C THR A 83 -13.51 6.54 -26.61
N SER A 84 -12.53 7.39 -26.29
CA SER A 84 -12.65 8.86 -26.27
C SER A 84 -11.50 9.54 -27.01
N SER A 85 -11.80 10.61 -27.75
CA SER A 85 -10.81 11.49 -28.37
C SER A 85 -10.35 12.64 -27.46
N ILE A 86 -10.98 12.80 -26.30
CA ILE A 86 -10.67 13.85 -25.31
C ILE A 86 -10.39 13.16 -23.96
N PRO A 87 -9.28 13.48 -23.28
CA PRO A 87 -9.00 12.91 -21.95
C PRO A 87 -10.04 13.38 -20.92
N ALA A 88 -10.40 12.51 -19.99
CA ALA A 88 -11.25 12.90 -18.87
C ALA A 88 -10.55 13.91 -17.95
N VAL A 89 -11.31 14.77 -17.27
CA VAL A 89 -10.76 15.75 -16.31
C VAL A 89 -9.92 15.05 -15.23
N ALA A 90 -10.40 13.91 -14.72
CA ALA A 90 -9.68 13.10 -13.74
C ALA A 90 -8.37 12.50 -14.29
N CYS A 91 -8.33 12.15 -15.59
CA CYS A 91 -7.10 11.73 -16.26
C CYS A 91 -6.08 12.87 -16.30
N CYS A 92 -6.49 14.09 -16.67
CA CYS A 92 -5.56 15.23 -16.71
C CYS A 92 -5.07 15.64 -15.33
N SER A 93 -5.92 15.62 -14.31
CA SER A 93 -5.49 15.84 -12.92
C SER A 93 -4.51 14.76 -12.45
N GLY A 94 -4.74 13.50 -12.81
CA GLY A 94 -3.85 12.39 -12.51
C GLY A 94 -2.48 12.50 -13.19
N VAL A 95 -2.45 12.89 -14.47
CA VAL A 95 -1.22 13.17 -15.22
C VAL A 95 -0.48 14.36 -14.62
N GLU A 96 -1.17 15.42 -14.22
CA GLU A 96 -0.55 16.59 -13.58
C GLU A 96 0.13 16.23 -12.25
N VAL A 97 -0.52 15.43 -11.42
CA VAL A 97 0.05 14.93 -10.15
C VAL A 97 1.23 14.01 -10.44
N ALA A 98 1.10 13.05 -11.36
CA ALA A 98 2.17 12.13 -11.70
C ALA A 98 3.42 12.83 -12.26
N VAL A 99 3.25 13.87 -13.09
CA VAL A 99 4.35 14.70 -13.59
C VAL A 99 5.01 15.53 -12.47
N LYS A 100 4.26 15.94 -11.44
CA LYS A 100 4.80 16.73 -10.32
C LYS A 100 5.50 15.89 -9.26
N THR A 101 5.04 14.66 -9.02
CA THR A 101 5.48 13.85 -7.89
C THR A 101 6.29 12.63 -8.28
N GLU A 102 6.12 12.10 -9.49
CA GLU A 102 6.66 10.81 -9.93
C GLU A 102 7.09 10.86 -11.41
N VAL A 103 7.68 11.99 -11.85
CA VAL A 103 8.04 12.23 -13.26
C VAL A 103 8.96 11.15 -13.83
N ASP A 104 9.84 10.62 -12.99
CA ASP A 104 10.81 9.58 -13.33
C ASP A 104 10.16 8.20 -13.54
N CYS A 105 8.93 8.01 -13.05
CA CYS A 105 8.15 6.76 -13.11
C CYS A 105 7.02 6.78 -14.12
N LEU A 106 6.78 7.93 -14.73
CA LEU A 106 5.59 8.18 -15.54
C LEU A 106 5.52 7.18 -16.71
N CYS A 107 6.65 6.93 -17.38
CA CYS A 107 6.75 5.96 -18.46
C CYS A 107 6.45 4.52 -18.03
N ASP A 108 7.00 4.10 -16.88
CA ASP A 108 6.84 2.72 -16.40
C ASP A 108 5.41 2.49 -15.91
N GLY A 109 4.80 3.47 -15.24
CA GLY A 109 3.39 3.40 -14.85
C GLY A 109 2.41 3.45 -16.02
N LEU A 110 2.70 4.20 -17.08
CA LEU A 110 1.90 4.19 -18.32
C LEU A 110 2.01 2.85 -19.06
N THR A 111 3.22 2.30 -19.12
CA THR A 111 3.46 1.01 -19.76
C THR A 111 2.75 -0.10 -18.98
N ASP A 112 2.84 -0.08 -17.65
CA ASP A 112 2.18 -1.04 -16.77
C ASP A 112 0.65 -0.94 -16.86
N LEU A 113 0.08 0.28 -16.84
CA LEU A 113 -1.35 0.52 -16.99
C LEU A 113 -1.93 -0.06 -18.29
N LEU A 114 -1.26 0.19 -19.42
CA LEU A 114 -1.75 -0.27 -20.71
C LEU A 114 -1.60 -1.79 -20.87
N THR A 115 -0.51 -2.36 -20.34
CA THR A 115 -0.30 -3.81 -20.34
C THR A 115 -1.37 -4.52 -19.50
N HIS A 116 -1.72 -3.98 -18.33
CA HIS A 116 -2.83 -4.48 -17.50
C HIS A 116 -4.20 -4.35 -18.18
N SER A 117 -4.38 -3.34 -19.04
CA SER A 117 -5.64 -3.10 -19.76
C SER A 117 -5.72 -3.84 -21.11
N GLY A 118 -4.72 -4.67 -21.46
CA GLY A 118 -4.66 -5.37 -22.74
C GLY A 118 -4.44 -4.45 -23.96
N LEU A 119 -3.94 -3.23 -23.73
CA LEU A 119 -3.69 -2.22 -24.75
C LEU A 119 -2.19 -2.09 -25.02
N VAL A 120 -1.83 -1.83 -26.27
CA VAL A 120 -0.43 -1.56 -26.66
C VAL A 120 -0.19 -0.06 -26.67
N PHE A 121 0.88 0.39 -26.00
CA PHE A 121 1.21 1.80 -25.90
C PHE A 121 1.50 2.42 -27.27
N ASN A 122 0.71 3.42 -27.67
CA ASN A 122 0.93 4.22 -28.87
C ASN A 122 1.57 5.57 -28.50
N VAL A 123 2.82 5.75 -28.92
CA VAL A 123 3.62 6.94 -28.65
C VAL A 123 2.96 8.23 -29.13
N SER A 124 2.26 8.20 -30.26
CA SER A 124 1.54 9.38 -30.77
C SER A 124 0.44 9.81 -29.80
N ARG A 125 -0.31 8.85 -29.26
CA ARG A 125 -1.37 9.13 -28.29
C ARG A 125 -0.85 9.55 -26.92
N GLY A 126 0.29 9.03 -26.50
CA GLY A 126 0.95 9.52 -25.28
C GLY A 126 1.28 11.02 -25.37
N LEU A 127 1.76 11.47 -26.53
CA LEU A 127 2.02 12.89 -26.80
C LEU A 127 0.72 13.70 -26.92
N ASP A 128 -0.31 13.15 -27.57
CA ASP A 128 -1.62 13.81 -27.67
C ASP A 128 -2.28 13.99 -26.31
N LEU A 129 -2.10 13.04 -25.39
CA LEU A 129 -2.60 13.14 -24.01
C LEU A 129 -1.97 14.32 -23.27
N LEU A 130 -0.65 14.44 -23.32
CA LEU A 130 0.08 15.53 -22.67
C LEU A 130 -0.33 16.88 -23.29
N ASN A 131 -0.41 16.96 -24.62
CA ASN A 131 -0.86 18.17 -25.30
C ASN A 131 -2.31 18.54 -24.95
N ALA A 132 -3.21 17.56 -24.81
CA ALA A 132 -4.61 17.81 -24.45
C ALA A 132 -4.78 18.23 -22.99
N CYS A 133 -4.00 17.66 -22.06
CA CYS A 133 -4.08 17.99 -20.64
C CYS A 133 -3.36 19.28 -20.25
N PHE A 134 -2.31 19.68 -20.99
CA PHE A 134 -1.52 20.87 -20.69
C PHE A 134 -1.73 22.04 -21.69
N SER A 135 -2.68 21.92 -22.63
CA SER A 135 -3.08 23.02 -23.52
C SER A 135 -3.89 24.09 -22.77
N PRO A 136 -3.71 25.39 -23.08
CA PRO A 136 -4.43 26.50 -22.42
C PRO A 136 -5.96 26.47 -22.59
N ILE A 137 -6.49 25.58 -23.44
CA ILE A 137 -7.93 25.38 -23.65
C ILE A 137 -8.55 24.44 -22.60
N SER A 138 -7.75 23.55 -21.97
CA SER A 138 -8.26 22.60 -20.97
C SER A 138 -8.39 23.22 -19.57
N TYR A 139 -7.47 24.12 -19.21
CA TYR A 139 -7.53 24.89 -17.95
C TYR A 139 -8.67 25.91 -17.89
N SER A 140 -9.15 26.42 -19.03
CA SER A 140 -10.22 27.44 -19.07
C SER A 140 -11.62 26.87 -18.82
N ILE A 141 -11.82 25.56 -18.88
CA ILE A 141 -13.09 24.92 -18.51
C ILE A 141 -13.20 24.79 -16.97
N ILE A 142 -12.06 24.81 -16.26
CA ILE A 142 -12.01 24.63 -14.79
C ILE A 142 -12.08 25.98 -14.04
N SER A 143 -11.85 27.12 -14.68
CA SER A 143 -11.98 28.43 -14.02
C SER A 143 -13.41 29.01 -13.96
N ASN A 144 -14.42 28.31 -14.51
CA ASN A 144 -15.80 28.83 -14.57
C ASN A 144 -16.81 28.08 -13.70
N CYS A 145 -16.35 27.30 -12.71
CA CYS A 145 -17.21 26.75 -11.68
C CYS A 145 -16.61 27.05 -10.31
N VAL A 146 -17.03 28.19 -9.75
CA VAL A 146 -17.29 28.48 -8.32
C VAL A 146 -16.92 29.95 -8.03
N SER A 147 -17.95 30.78 -7.93
CA SER A 147 -17.97 31.93 -7.02
C SER A 147 -19.35 31.93 -6.37
N PRO A 148 -19.47 31.68 -5.05
CA PRO A 148 -20.62 32.09 -4.30
C PRO A 148 -20.29 33.43 -3.64
N THR A 149 -20.85 34.50 -4.20
CA THR A 149 -20.98 35.79 -3.52
C THR A 149 -21.89 35.62 -2.30
N PRO A 150 -21.59 36.23 -1.14
CA PRO A 150 -22.46 36.16 0.04
C PRO A 150 -23.60 37.19 -0.08
N PRO A 151 -24.86 36.87 0.29
CA PRO A 151 -25.88 37.89 0.40
C PRO A 151 -25.88 38.55 1.79
N ALA A 152 -26.00 39.87 1.79
CA ALA A 152 -26.20 40.72 2.97
C ALA A 152 -27.66 40.65 3.50
N PRO A 153 -27.93 41.09 4.74
CA PRO A 153 -29.14 40.74 5.50
C PRO A 153 -30.28 41.74 5.33
N VAL A 154 -31.54 41.27 5.33
CA VAL A 154 -32.73 42.15 5.46
C VAL A 154 -33.82 41.52 6.35
N HIS A 155 -34.47 42.43 7.09
CA HIS A 155 -35.41 42.33 8.20
C HIS A 155 -36.70 41.49 8.07
N HIS A 156 -37.20 41.12 9.25
CA HIS A 156 -38.46 40.46 9.63
C HIS A 156 -39.76 41.16 9.20
N THR A 157 -40.84 40.38 9.01
CA THR A 157 -42.12 40.45 9.77
C THR A 157 -43.02 39.22 9.44
N PRO A 158 -44.01 38.87 10.30
CA PRO A 158 -44.41 37.48 10.55
C PRO A 158 -45.84 37.11 10.11
N VAL A 159 -46.09 35.84 9.76
CA VAL A 159 -47.44 35.26 9.68
C VAL A 159 -47.48 33.78 10.12
N VAL A 160 -48.12 33.58 11.29
CA VAL A 160 -49.07 32.54 11.79
C VAL A 160 -48.89 31.04 11.41
N PRO A 161 -48.89 30.12 12.41
CA PRO A 161 -48.82 28.66 12.21
C PRO A 161 -50.20 27.95 12.29
N THR A 162 -50.36 26.85 11.54
CA THR A 162 -51.47 25.88 11.70
C THR A 162 -51.02 24.47 11.28
N PRO A 163 -51.68 23.36 11.68
CA PRO A 163 -51.29 22.62 12.87
C PRO A 163 -50.95 21.14 12.61
N THR A 164 -50.34 20.55 13.63
CA THR A 164 -49.99 19.14 13.86
C THR A 164 -51.16 18.16 13.66
N PRO A 165 -50.95 16.95 13.12
CA PRO A 165 -51.86 15.83 13.30
C PRO A 165 -51.45 14.94 14.49
N SER A 166 -52.45 14.66 15.33
CA SER A 166 -52.44 13.73 16.48
C SER A 166 -52.54 12.25 16.05
N PRO A 167 -52.28 11.29 16.97
CA PRO A 167 -51.90 9.92 16.62
C PRO A 167 -53.09 8.99 16.35
N ILE A 168 -52.91 8.07 15.39
CA ILE A 168 -53.89 7.03 15.05
C ILE A 168 -53.54 5.73 15.81
N THR A 169 -54.51 5.23 16.57
CA THR A 169 -54.56 3.94 17.27
C THR A 169 -54.41 2.73 16.33
N PRO A 170 -53.82 1.60 16.77
CA PRO A 170 -53.61 0.42 15.94
C PRO A 170 -54.84 -0.51 15.87
N PRO A 171 -55.11 -1.20 14.74
CA PRO A 171 -56.05 -2.32 14.66
C PRO A 171 -55.39 -3.67 15.01
N PRO A 172 -56.19 -4.74 15.22
CA PRO A 172 -55.81 -5.91 16.02
C PRO A 172 -54.92 -6.93 15.30
N THR A 173 -54.20 -7.69 16.14
CA THR A 173 -53.31 -8.79 15.80
C THR A 173 -54.01 -9.93 15.08
N HIS A 174 -53.72 -10.11 13.79
CA HIS A 174 -53.91 -11.37 13.08
C HIS A 174 -52.60 -12.13 12.99
N VAL A 175 -52.60 -13.35 13.54
CA VAL A 175 -51.54 -14.34 13.42
C VAL A 175 -51.53 -14.88 12.00
N GLY A 176 -50.47 -14.60 11.25
CA GLY A 176 -50.14 -15.18 9.94
C GLY A 176 -48.88 -16.04 10.01
N PRO A 177 -48.70 -17.02 9.09
CA PRO A 177 -47.71 -18.08 9.22
C PRO A 177 -46.27 -17.60 8.93
N ASN A 178 -45.31 -18.36 9.45
CA ASN A 178 -43.84 -18.20 9.34
C ASN A 178 -43.32 -17.54 8.04
N PRO A 179 -42.25 -16.71 8.13
CA PRO A 179 -41.63 -16.11 6.95
C PRO A 179 -40.91 -17.17 6.09
N THR A 180 -41.26 -17.20 4.82
CA THR A 180 -40.56 -17.92 3.74
C THR A 180 -39.14 -17.37 3.59
N PRO A 181 -38.10 -18.21 3.34
CA PRO A 181 -36.75 -17.72 3.14
C PRO A 181 -36.65 -16.82 1.91
N SER A 182 -35.92 -15.70 2.02
CA SER A 182 -35.56 -14.85 0.88
C SER A 182 -34.87 -15.67 -0.22
N PRO A 183 -35.06 -15.34 -1.52
CA PRO A 183 -34.39 -16.05 -2.59
C PRO A 183 -32.87 -15.91 -2.46
N ILE A 184 -32.17 -17.04 -2.54
CA ILE A 184 -30.70 -17.09 -2.65
C ILE A 184 -30.31 -16.36 -3.95
N PRO A 185 -29.35 -15.41 -3.93
CA PRO A 185 -28.87 -14.76 -5.16
C PRO A 185 -28.30 -15.82 -6.13
N PRO A 186 -28.47 -15.64 -7.45
CA PRO A 186 -27.86 -16.55 -8.41
C PRO A 186 -26.33 -16.54 -8.26
N PRO A 187 -25.64 -17.66 -8.59
CA PRO A 187 -24.18 -17.70 -8.57
C PRO A 187 -23.62 -16.63 -9.51
N PRO A 188 -22.50 -15.96 -9.14
CA PRO A 188 -21.84 -15.04 -10.05
C PRO A 188 -21.39 -15.79 -11.31
N THR A 189 -21.66 -15.19 -12.47
CA THR A 189 -21.26 -15.68 -13.78
C THR A 189 -19.71 -15.67 -13.87
N PRO A 190 -19.07 -16.71 -14.44
CA PRO A 190 -17.61 -16.71 -14.59
C PRO A 190 -17.18 -15.61 -15.57
N GLY A 191 -16.34 -14.67 -15.11
CA GLY A 191 -15.65 -13.70 -15.98
C GLY A 191 -15.84 -12.22 -15.66
N ASP A 192 -16.65 -11.84 -14.67
CA ASP A 192 -16.74 -10.45 -14.22
C ASP A 192 -15.79 -10.25 -13.03
N THR A 193 -14.69 -9.51 -13.20
CA THR A 193 -13.89 -9.02 -12.07
C THR A 193 -14.67 -7.92 -11.37
N SER A 194 -15.77 -8.29 -10.71
CA SER A 194 -16.65 -7.36 -10.02
C SER A 194 -15.85 -6.68 -8.91
N LEU A 195 -15.72 -5.36 -9.01
CA LEU A 195 -15.09 -4.56 -7.96
C LEU A 195 -15.84 -4.75 -6.63
N VAL A 196 -15.10 -4.92 -5.55
CA VAL A 196 -15.65 -5.06 -4.20
C VAL A 196 -15.71 -3.67 -3.57
N ASN A 197 -16.91 -3.24 -3.19
CA ASN A 197 -17.13 -1.95 -2.54
C ASN A 197 -16.58 -1.93 -1.10
N PRO A 198 -16.07 -0.79 -0.62
CA PRO A 198 -15.63 -0.65 0.76
C PRO A 198 -16.81 -0.69 1.74
N THR A 199 -16.62 -1.39 2.85
CA THR A 199 -17.48 -1.34 4.04
C THR A 199 -16.76 -0.51 5.11
N PHE A 200 -17.38 0.59 5.53
CA PHE A 200 -16.84 1.42 6.59
C PHE A 200 -17.02 0.77 7.95
N VAL A 201 -16.00 0.86 8.79
CA VAL A 201 -16.05 0.37 10.18
C VAL A 201 -16.98 1.24 11.01
N THR A 202 -17.80 0.57 11.82
CA THR A 202 -18.84 1.11 12.69
C THR A 202 -18.72 0.64 14.14
N ALA A 203 -18.03 -0.49 14.40
CA ALA A 203 -17.89 -1.07 15.73
C ALA A 203 -17.10 -0.18 16.72
N ASP A 204 -16.15 0.63 16.24
CA ASP A 204 -15.43 1.64 17.03
C ASP A 204 -15.33 2.94 16.23
N ILE A 205 -15.90 4.03 16.75
CA ILE A 205 -15.80 5.35 16.13
C ILE A 205 -14.36 5.89 16.07
N GLY A 206 -13.47 5.35 16.91
CA GLY A 206 -12.03 5.65 16.94
C GLY A 206 -11.21 4.81 15.96
N ALA A 207 -11.82 3.89 15.22
CA ALA A 207 -11.17 3.17 14.13
C ALA A 207 -11.16 4.05 12.86
N ILE A 208 -10.25 5.03 12.86
CA ILE A 208 -10.07 6.01 11.78
C ILE A 208 -8.65 5.92 11.21
N CYS A 209 -8.51 6.18 9.91
CA CYS A 209 -7.25 6.21 9.22
C CYS A 209 -6.36 7.37 9.67
N LEU A 210 -5.10 7.37 9.22
CA LEU A 210 -4.10 8.38 9.56
C LEU A 210 -4.59 9.82 9.32
N GLY A 211 -5.30 10.04 8.21
CA GLY A 211 -5.91 11.34 7.86
C GLY A 211 -7.27 11.64 8.49
N GLY A 212 -7.77 10.79 9.40
CA GLY A 212 -8.99 11.01 10.18
C GLY A 212 -10.30 10.52 9.55
N ASN A 213 -10.29 10.08 8.30
CA ASN A 213 -11.44 9.41 7.68
C ASN A 213 -11.69 8.03 8.31
N LYS A 214 -12.94 7.54 8.22
CA LYS A 214 -13.29 6.21 8.72
C LYS A 214 -12.44 5.11 8.07
N ALA A 215 -11.99 4.16 8.89
CA ALA A 215 -11.39 2.95 8.37
C ALA A 215 -12.42 2.11 7.62
N ALA A 216 -11.94 1.24 6.73
CA ALA A 216 -12.78 0.39 5.90
C ALA A 216 -12.11 -0.95 5.62
N TYR A 217 -12.93 -1.93 5.26
CA TYR A 217 -12.51 -3.22 4.71
C TYR A 217 -13.40 -3.58 3.53
N TYR A 218 -12.93 -4.49 2.70
CA TYR A 218 -13.63 -5.02 1.54
C TYR A 218 -14.03 -6.45 1.87
N TYR A 219 -15.27 -6.84 1.55
CA TYR A 219 -15.79 -8.15 1.90
C TYR A 219 -16.58 -8.73 0.73
N ALA A 220 -16.18 -9.94 0.30
CA ALA A 220 -16.93 -10.78 -0.62
C ALA A 220 -17.39 -12.05 0.12
N PRO A 221 -18.70 -12.33 0.19
CA PRO A 221 -19.20 -13.51 0.89
C PRO A 221 -18.76 -14.80 0.21
N GLY A 222 -18.48 -15.81 1.02
CA GLY A 222 -18.21 -17.17 0.56
C GLY A 222 -19.48 -17.88 0.11
N PHE A 223 -19.32 -18.98 -0.61
CA PHE A 223 -20.44 -19.78 -1.12
C PHE A 223 -20.11 -21.27 -1.07
N GLY A 224 -21.13 -22.11 -1.26
CA GLY A 224 -20.96 -23.56 -1.33
C GLY A 224 -20.23 -24.15 -0.11
N LYS A 225 -19.14 -24.89 -0.34
CA LYS A 225 -18.35 -25.52 0.72
C LYS A 225 -17.43 -24.52 1.44
N GLY A 226 -17.13 -23.38 0.83
CA GLY A 226 -16.32 -22.31 1.39
C GLY A 226 -17.08 -21.31 2.28
N ALA A 227 -18.41 -21.40 2.36
CA ALA A 227 -19.25 -20.44 3.10
C ALA A 227 -18.92 -20.33 4.60
N GLU A 228 -18.33 -21.36 5.21
CA GLU A 228 -17.89 -21.39 6.61
C GLU A 228 -16.37 -21.17 6.76
N ASN A 229 -15.67 -20.80 5.69
CA ASN A 229 -14.24 -20.59 5.67
C ASN A 229 -13.91 -19.12 5.37
N TRP A 230 -12.81 -18.62 5.93
CA TRP A 230 -12.48 -17.20 5.92
C TRP A 230 -11.01 -16.94 5.58
N VAL A 231 -10.76 -16.08 4.59
CA VAL A 231 -9.46 -15.46 4.34
C VAL A 231 -9.56 -13.98 4.71
N VAL A 232 -8.71 -13.54 5.63
CA VAL A 232 -8.58 -12.13 6.00
C VAL A 232 -7.19 -11.65 5.61
N TYR A 233 -7.15 -10.72 4.66
CA TYR A 233 -5.92 -10.17 4.13
C TYR A 233 -5.61 -8.79 4.73
N LEU A 234 -4.36 -8.63 5.16
CA LEU A 234 -3.74 -7.40 5.64
C LEU A 234 -2.78 -6.88 4.56
N PRO A 235 -3.16 -5.85 3.78
CA PRO A 235 -2.27 -5.24 2.81
C PRO A 235 -1.07 -4.57 3.47
N GLY A 236 -0.03 -4.39 2.65
CA GLY A 236 1.13 -3.59 2.98
C GLY A 236 1.01 -2.14 2.53
N GLY A 237 2.06 -1.38 2.82
CA GLY A 237 2.20 0.00 2.33
C GLY A 237 3.34 0.77 2.97
N GLY A 238 4.32 0.08 3.57
CA GLY A 238 5.39 0.71 4.34
C GLY A 238 4.90 1.36 5.63
N TRP A 239 5.70 2.26 6.16
CA TRP A 239 5.50 2.89 7.46
C TRP A 239 5.91 4.36 7.41
N CYS A 240 5.53 5.10 8.45
CA CYS A 240 6.10 6.41 8.75
C CYS A 240 6.57 6.41 10.22
N ASN A 241 7.71 7.03 10.52
CA ASN A 241 8.34 6.96 11.85
C ASN A 241 8.51 8.32 12.53
N ASN A 242 8.11 9.40 11.87
CA ASN A 242 8.10 10.75 12.40
C ASN A 242 6.94 11.55 11.79
N VAL A 243 6.62 12.69 12.42
CA VAL A 243 5.46 13.52 12.05
C VAL A 243 5.47 13.91 10.58
N THR A 244 6.57 14.49 10.10
CA THR A 244 6.71 14.95 8.71
C THR A 244 6.57 13.79 7.72
N ALA A 245 7.20 12.65 8.01
CA ALA A 245 7.05 11.45 7.17
C ALA A 245 5.60 10.95 7.15
N CYS A 246 4.86 11.07 8.25
CA CYS A 246 3.46 10.66 8.33
C CYS A 246 2.51 11.62 7.61
N GLU A 247 2.79 12.92 7.61
CA GLU A 247 2.07 13.90 6.78
C GLU A 247 2.28 13.57 5.28
N ILE A 248 3.54 13.41 4.85
CA ILE A 248 3.88 13.01 3.48
C ILE A 248 3.24 11.67 3.11
N TYR A 249 3.25 10.70 4.03
CA TYR A 249 2.60 9.41 3.83
C TYR A 249 1.09 9.57 3.59
N THR A 250 0.44 10.45 4.34
CA THR A 250 -1.01 10.70 4.23
C THR A 250 -1.39 11.14 2.82
N ASP A 251 -0.60 12.05 2.26
CA ASP A 251 -0.81 12.61 0.93
C ASP A 251 -0.42 11.62 -0.17
N THR A 252 0.82 11.10 -0.12
CA THR A 252 1.37 10.23 -1.17
C THR A 252 0.66 8.88 -1.27
N LYS A 253 0.15 8.35 -0.15
CA LYS A 253 -0.61 7.09 -0.14
C LYS A 253 -2.11 7.29 -0.23
N GLY A 254 -2.59 8.54 -0.24
CA GLY A 254 -4.02 8.85 -0.31
C GLY A 254 -4.84 8.23 0.83
N VAL A 255 -4.23 8.00 2.00
CA VAL A 255 -4.91 7.34 3.12
C VAL A 255 -5.92 8.24 3.81
N GLY A 256 -5.83 9.56 3.58
CA GLY A 256 -6.84 10.57 3.95
C GLY A 256 -8.06 10.62 3.01
N LEU A 257 -8.00 9.97 1.84
CA LEU A 257 -9.10 9.97 0.87
C LEU A 257 -10.14 8.90 1.20
N SER A 258 -11.36 9.07 0.68
CA SER A 258 -12.38 8.02 0.75
C SER A 258 -11.94 6.77 -0.02
N PRO A 259 -12.14 5.56 0.54
CA PRO A 259 -11.80 4.33 -0.15
C PRO A 259 -12.68 4.14 -1.39
N ARG A 260 -12.10 3.56 -2.44
CA ARG A 260 -12.78 3.22 -3.70
C ARG A 260 -12.97 1.71 -3.77
N ALA A 261 -13.87 1.24 -4.64
CA ALA A 261 -14.01 -0.19 -4.89
C ALA A 261 -12.71 -0.77 -5.49
N ILE A 262 -12.35 -2.00 -5.10
CA ILE A 262 -11.10 -2.65 -5.55
C ILE A 262 -11.39 -4.02 -6.17
N PRO A 263 -10.59 -4.48 -7.15
CA PRO A 263 -10.66 -5.86 -7.60
C PRO A 263 -10.07 -6.78 -6.53
N PHE A 264 -10.64 -7.97 -6.40
CA PHE A 264 -9.98 -9.06 -5.67
C PHE A 264 -9.22 -9.95 -6.66
N THR A 265 -7.96 -10.23 -6.36
CA THR A 265 -7.04 -10.97 -7.22
C THR A 265 -6.30 -12.05 -6.42
N ALA A 266 -5.61 -12.94 -7.13
CA ALA A 266 -4.73 -13.96 -6.55
C ALA A 266 -5.43 -14.75 -5.42
N ILE A 267 -4.93 -14.72 -4.18
CA ILE A 267 -5.53 -15.47 -3.05
C ILE A 267 -6.96 -15.03 -2.70
N LEU A 268 -7.38 -13.84 -3.14
CA LEU A 268 -8.74 -13.33 -2.99
C LEU A 268 -9.57 -13.47 -4.27
N ASP A 269 -9.04 -14.00 -5.37
CA ASP A 269 -9.80 -14.16 -6.61
C ASP A 269 -10.98 -15.14 -6.43
N SER A 270 -12.11 -14.90 -7.10
CA SER A 270 -13.30 -15.79 -7.10
C SER A 270 -13.23 -16.84 -8.19
N ASP A 271 -12.30 -16.71 -9.12
CA ASP A 271 -12.07 -17.67 -10.17
C ASP A 271 -11.34 -18.89 -9.59
N LYS A 272 -11.98 -20.05 -9.69
CA LYS A 272 -11.42 -21.33 -9.23
C LYS A 272 -10.14 -21.70 -9.96
N GLU A 273 -9.95 -21.30 -11.22
CA GLU A 273 -8.71 -21.60 -11.95
C GLU A 273 -7.53 -20.79 -11.42
N LYS A 274 -7.78 -19.56 -10.95
CA LYS A 274 -6.77 -18.66 -10.39
C LYS A 274 -6.55 -18.85 -8.89
N ASN A 275 -7.57 -19.31 -8.17
CA ASN A 275 -7.58 -19.49 -6.72
C ASN A 275 -8.26 -20.80 -6.29
N PRO A 276 -7.74 -21.96 -6.69
CA PRO A 276 -8.46 -23.25 -6.60
C PRO A 276 -8.86 -23.66 -5.19
N ASP A 277 -8.10 -23.23 -4.19
CA ASP A 277 -8.23 -23.65 -2.80
C ASP A 277 -9.09 -22.70 -1.95
N PHE A 278 -9.19 -21.41 -2.33
CA PHE A 278 -9.83 -20.37 -1.52
C PHE A 278 -10.91 -19.56 -2.26
N TYR A 279 -11.17 -19.82 -3.55
CA TYR A 279 -12.12 -19.05 -4.38
C TYR A 279 -13.54 -18.93 -3.82
N ASP A 280 -14.02 -19.97 -3.12
CA ASP A 280 -15.37 -20.03 -2.56
C ASP A 280 -15.45 -19.60 -1.08
N TRP A 281 -14.35 -19.13 -0.50
CA TRP A 281 -14.29 -18.67 0.89
C TRP A 281 -14.88 -17.27 1.05
N ASN A 282 -15.22 -16.92 2.28
CA ASN A 282 -15.39 -15.52 2.67
C ASN A 282 -14.03 -14.82 2.53
N ARG A 283 -13.96 -13.80 1.69
CA ARG A 283 -12.71 -13.12 1.34
C ARG A 283 -12.78 -11.68 1.80
N VAL A 284 -11.78 -11.27 2.57
CA VAL A 284 -11.70 -9.94 3.18
C VAL A 284 -10.35 -9.32 2.89
N SER A 285 -10.33 -8.04 2.54
CA SER A 285 -9.12 -7.21 2.51
C SER A 285 -9.33 -5.99 3.39
N ILE A 286 -8.48 -5.76 4.39
CA ILE A 286 -8.59 -4.60 5.28
C ILE A 286 -7.86 -3.42 4.64
N ARG A 287 -8.45 -2.23 4.53
CA ARG A 287 -7.71 -1.08 4.00
C ARG A 287 -6.53 -0.74 4.92
N TYR A 288 -5.31 -0.85 4.40
CA TYR A 288 -4.13 -0.36 5.09
C TYR A 288 -4.10 1.17 5.04
N CYS A 289 -4.31 1.81 6.20
CA CYS A 289 -4.40 3.27 6.28
C CYS A 289 -3.83 3.86 7.58
N ASP A 290 -3.08 3.07 8.34
CA ASP A 290 -2.52 3.44 9.65
C ASP A 290 -1.00 3.68 9.63
N ALA A 291 -0.31 3.25 8.58
CA ALA A 291 1.13 3.34 8.40
C ALA A 291 1.97 2.68 9.53
N SER A 292 1.42 1.69 10.23
CA SER A 292 2.06 1.07 11.40
C SER A 292 1.90 -0.45 11.49
N SER A 293 1.71 -1.17 10.39
CA SER A 293 1.44 -2.62 10.46
C SER A 293 0.27 -2.95 11.39
N PHE A 294 -0.76 -2.11 11.42
CA PHE A 294 -1.91 -2.26 12.29
C PHE A 294 -1.57 -2.28 13.80
N THR A 295 -0.51 -1.63 14.29
CA THR A 295 -0.16 -1.68 15.73
C THR A 295 -0.42 -0.39 16.51
N GLY A 296 -0.54 0.77 15.85
CA GLY A 296 -0.63 2.06 16.53
C GLY A 296 -1.93 2.28 17.35
N ASN A 297 -1.83 3.06 18.42
CA ASN A 297 -2.98 3.61 19.15
C ASN A 297 -2.66 4.94 19.85
N SER A 298 -2.32 5.96 19.06
CA SER A 298 -2.10 7.32 19.53
C SER A 298 -2.68 8.34 18.56
N GLU A 299 -2.57 9.62 18.91
CA GLU A 299 -2.86 10.73 18.01
C GLU A 299 -1.99 11.92 18.39
N ILE A 300 -1.76 12.82 17.45
CA ILE A 300 -1.08 14.08 17.68
C ILE A 300 -1.79 15.21 16.94
N THR A 301 -1.60 16.43 17.43
CA THR A 301 -1.87 17.66 16.67
C THR A 301 -0.52 18.34 16.44
N THR A 302 -0.20 18.57 15.17
CA THR A 302 1.04 19.24 14.75
C THR A 302 0.97 20.74 15.03
N THR A 303 2.10 21.44 14.89
CA THR A 303 2.19 22.89 15.13
C THR A 303 1.34 23.72 14.17
N ASN A 304 1.09 23.22 12.95
CA ASN A 304 0.19 23.85 11.98
C ASN A 304 -1.30 23.46 12.17
N GLY A 305 -1.63 22.68 13.21
CA GLY A 305 -2.99 22.29 13.55
C GLY A 305 -3.49 21.01 12.86
N THR A 306 -2.69 20.39 11.99
CA THR A 306 -3.00 19.09 11.37
C THR A 306 -3.10 18.01 12.45
N LYS A 307 -4.15 17.19 12.38
CA LYS A 307 -4.31 16.03 13.26
C LYS A 307 -3.91 14.76 12.54
N LEU A 308 -3.06 13.96 13.18
CA LEU A 308 -2.70 12.63 12.71
C LEU A 308 -3.17 11.58 13.70
N PHE A 309 -3.83 10.54 13.19
CA PHE A 309 -4.45 9.49 13.99
C PHE A 309 -3.77 8.14 13.76
N PHE A 310 -2.95 7.72 14.72
CA PHE A 310 -2.21 6.46 14.64
C PHE A 310 -3.06 5.33 15.24
N ARG A 311 -4.01 4.79 14.48
CA ARG A 311 -5.06 3.89 15.02
C ARG A 311 -4.99 2.45 14.53
N GLY A 312 -3.84 1.99 14.04
CA GLY A 312 -3.68 0.65 13.47
C GLY A 312 -4.25 -0.49 14.32
N GLY A 313 -3.93 -0.52 15.62
CA GLY A 313 -4.41 -1.56 16.53
C GLY A 313 -5.92 -1.49 16.81
N ARG A 314 -6.49 -0.27 16.81
CA ARG A 314 -7.94 -0.08 16.89
C ARG A 314 -8.64 -0.54 15.63
N ILE A 315 -8.10 -0.19 14.47
CA ILE A 315 -8.63 -0.61 13.17
C ILE A 315 -8.68 -2.14 13.09
N PHE A 316 -7.57 -2.83 13.41
CA PHE A 316 -7.56 -4.29 13.43
C PHE A 316 -8.63 -4.84 14.36
N SER A 317 -8.69 -4.36 15.60
CA SER A 317 -9.63 -4.86 16.61
C SER A 317 -11.10 -4.67 16.20
N ALA A 318 -11.44 -3.48 15.69
CA ALA A 318 -12.80 -3.14 15.27
C ALA A 318 -13.23 -3.93 14.03
N VAL A 319 -12.34 -4.11 13.05
CA VAL A 319 -12.64 -4.93 11.87
C VAL A 319 -12.84 -6.39 12.28
N MET A 320 -11.96 -6.96 13.10
CA MET A 320 -12.14 -8.34 13.59
C MET A 320 -13.49 -8.50 14.30
N GLN A 321 -13.89 -7.56 15.16
CA GLN A 321 -15.18 -7.59 15.84
C GLN A 321 -16.36 -7.65 14.86
N GLU A 322 -16.35 -6.83 13.80
CA GLU A 322 -17.41 -6.86 12.79
C GLU A 322 -17.42 -8.14 11.97
N LEU A 323 -16.26 -8.65 11.58
CA LEU A 323 -16.16 -9.92 10.85
C LEU A 323 -16.67 -11.10 11.70
N LEU A 324 -16.38 -11.10 13.01
CA LEU A 324 -16.91 -12.10 13.94
C LEU A 324 -18.44 -12.07 13.98
N GLN A 325 -19.04 -10.88 14.03
CA GLN A 325 -20.50 -10.70 13.97
C GLN A 325 -21.10 -11.11 12.62
N LYS A 326 -20.34 -11.02 11.53
CA LYS A 326 -20.72 -11.51 10.20
C LYS A 326 -20.60 -13.03 10.03
N GLY A 327 -20.21 -13.75 11.08
CA GLY A 327 -20.16 -15.22 11.08
C GLY A 327 -18.75 -15.80 11.13
N MET A 328 -17.69 -14.98 11.08
CA MET A 328 -16.31 -15.46 11.18
C MET A 328 -16.06 -16.22 12.49
N GLY A 329 -16.74 -15.87 13.58
CA GLY A 329 -16.55 -16.54 14.88
C GLY A 329 -16.88 -18.04 14.88
N ASN A 330 -17.65 -18.52 13.89
CA ASN A 330 -18.03 -19.91 13.73
C ASN A 330 -17.26 -20.61 12.60
N ALA A 331 -16.18 -20.01 12.09
CA ALA A 331 -15.46 -20.54 10.94
C ALA A 331 -14.90 -21.94 11.20
N LYS A 332 -15.03 -22.84 10.21
CA LYS A 332 -14.34 -24.14 10.21
C LYS A 332 -12.86 -23.97 9.91
N ASN A 333 -12.56 -23.15 8.92
CA ASN A 333 -11.20 -22.81 8.51
C ASN A 333 -11.04 -21.29 8.46
N ALA A 334 -9.96 -20.77 9.02
CA ALA A 334 -9.62 -19.37 8.94
C ALA A 334 -8.14 -19.20 8.56
N LEU A 335 -7.86 -18.14 7.80
CA LEU A 335 -6.52 -17.81 7.33
C LEU A 335 -6.31 -16.31 7.48
N LEU A 336 -5.32 -15.92 8.28
CA LEU A 336 -4.82 -14.54 8.30
C LEU A 336 -3.65 -14.44 7.33
N VAL A 337 -3.76 -13.58 6.33
CA VAL A 337 -2.73 -13.36 5.33
C VAL A 337 -2.28 -11.92 5.42
N GLY A 338 -1.01 -11.64 5.17
CA GLY A 338 -0.60 -10.26 4.95
C GLY A 338 0.64 -10.12 4.10
N GLY A 339 0.66 -9.06 3.31
CA GLY A 339 1.76 -8.69 2.43
C GLY A 339 2.59 -7.55 3.05
N SER A 340 3.92 -7.62 2.97
CA SER A 340 4.82 -6.53 3.38
C SER A 340 4.61 -6.11 4.85
N ALA A 341 4.27 -4.84 5.11
CA ALA A 341 3.88 -4.35 6.42
C ALA A 341 2.70 -5.15 7.03
N GLY A 342 1.76 -5.63 6.22
CA GLY A 342 0.71 -6.54 6.66
C GLY A 342 1.20 -7.95 6.96
N GLY A 343 2.31 -8.40 6.36
CA GLY A 343 2.98 -9.66 6.72
C GLY A 343 3.66 -9.58 8.09
N VAL A 344 4.29 -8.44 8.39
CA VAL A 344 4.78 -8.11 9.75
C VAL A 344 3.61 -8.15 10.75
N ALA A 345 2.51 -7.47 10.42
CA ALA A 345 1.29 -7.50 11.24
C ALA A 345 0.77 -8.92 11.44
N THR A 346 0.75 -9.74 10.38
CA THR A 346 0.28 -11.13 10.44
C THR A 346 1.08 -11.95 11.44
N THR A 347 2.41 -11.77 11.50
CA THR A 347 3.24 -12.46 12.49
C THR A 347 2.92 -11.98 13.91
N ILE A 348 2.76 -10.67 14.12
CA ILE A 348 2.39 -10.06 15.41
C ILE A 348 1.01 -10.55 15.90
N TYR A 349 0.04 -10.65 15.00
CA TYR A 349 -1.35 -10.94 15.32
C TYR A 349 -1.73 -12.42 15.23
N CYS A 350 -0.87 -13.30 14.73
CA CYS A 350 -1.25 -14.67 14.37
C CYS A 350 -1.94 -15.43 15.53
N ASP A 351 -1.36 -15.42 16.72
CA ASP A 351 -1.94 -16.07 17.90
C ASP A 351 -3.19 -15.36 18.43
N ARG A 352 -3.23 -14.02 18.32
CA ARG A 352 -4.43 -13.25 18.69
C ARG A 352 -5.59 -13.60 17.76
N PHE A 353 -5.31 -13.74 16.47
CA PHE A 353 -6.29 -14.16 15.46
C PHE A 353 -6.80 -15.58 15.75
N ARG A 354 -5.91 -16.53 16.02
CA ARG A 354 -6.28 -17.89 16.44
C ARG A 354 -7.25 -17.91 17.62
N ASN A 355 -7.08 -17.01 18.58
CA ASN A 355 -7.88 -16.98 19.80
C ASN A 355 -9.32 -16.49 19.59
N PHE A 356 -9.68 -15.99 18.40
CA PHE A 356 -11.07 -15.67 18.09
C PHE A 356 -11.94 -16.89 17.74
N PHE A 357 -11.31 -18.05 17.50
CA PHE A 357 -11.99 -19.22 16.97
C PHE A 357 -12.00 -20.39 17.96
N PRO A 358 -13.02 -21.27 17.89
CA PRO A 358 -13.05 -22.54 18.62
C PRO A 358 -11.77 -23.38 18.50
N SER A 359 -11.55 -24.28 19.45
CA SER A 359 -10.37 -25.15 19.47
C SER A 359 -10.29 -26.10 18.26
N ASN A 360 -11.45 -26.49 17.71
CA ASN A 360 -11.57 -27.39 16.55
C ASN A 360 -11.47 -26.67 15.19
N SER A 361 -11.46 -25.33 15.16
CA SER A 361 -11.24 -24.59 13.91
C SER A 361 -9.79 -24.70 13.46
N ARG A 362 -9.58 -24.96 12.17
CA ARG A 362 -8.25 -24.88 11.55
C ARG A 362 -7.94 -23.41 11.29
N VAL A 363 -6.98 -22.86 12.02
CA VAL A 363 -6.52 -21.48 11.83
C VAL A 363 -5.03 -21.47 11.54
N LYS A 364 -4.63 -20.80 10.46
CA LYS A 364 -3.22 -20.64 10.08
C LYS A 364 -2.96 -19.19 9.63
N CYS A 365 -1.69 -18.84 9.50
CA CYS A 365 -1.26 -17.52 9.05
C CYS A 365 -0.29 -17.60 7.87
N LEU A 366 -0.30 -16.60 7.01
CA LEU A 366 0.65 -16.43 5.89
C LEU A 366 1.26 -15.03 5.94
N CYS A 367 2.56 -14.98 6.21
CA CYS A 367 3.37 -13.77 6.12
C CYS A 367 4.10 -13.77 4.78
N ASP A 368 3.67 -12.90 3.86
CA ASP A 368 4.24 -12.72 2.52
C ASP A 368 5.03 -11.41 2.44
N GLY A 369 6.30 -11.47 2.03
CA GLY A 369 7.18 -10.30 1.89
C GLY A 369 7.36 -9.51 3.20
N GLY A 370 7.03 -10.10 4.35
CA GLY A 370 7.05 -9.46 5.67
C GLY A 370 8.10 -10.05 6.61
N TYR A 371 8.81 -11.11 6.22
CA TYR A 371 9.84 -11.78 7.02
C TYR A 371 11.15 -10.97 7.05
N PHE A 372 11.04 -9.69 7.43
CA PHE A 372 12.17 -8.79 7.53
C PHE A 372 13.08 -9.15 8.69
N PHE A 373 14.35 -8.77 8.57
CA PHE A 373 15.34 -8.99 9.61
C PHE A 373 16.33 -7.84 9.72
N LEU A 374 16.87 -7.69 10.93
CA LEU A 374 17.98 -6.80 11.17
C LEU A 374 19.29 -7.51 10.79
N ALA A 375 19.84 -7.18 9.63
CA ALA A 375 21.09 -7.77 9.15
C ALA A 375 22.25 -7.40 10.09
N LYS A 376 23.07 -8.39 10.45
CA LYS A 376 24.17 -8.24 11.40
C LYS A 376 25.43 -7.70 10.73
N ASN A 377 25.66 -8.02 9.45
CA ASN A 377 26.86 -7.57 8.74
C ASN A 377 26.63 -6.26 7.97
N HIS A 378 25.40 -5.75 7.97
CA HIS A 378 25.00 -4.52 7.28
C HIS A 378 24.24 -3.58 8.21
N ILE A 379 24.93 -3.14 9.28
CA ILE A 379 24.34 -2.24 10.29
C ILE A 379 24.32 -0.80 9.79
N GLN A 380 25.36 -0.38 9.06
CA GLN A 380 25.45 0.97 8.52
C GLN A 380 24.49 1.13 7.35
N GLY A 381 23.57 2.09 7.46
CA GLY A 381 22.51 2.30 6.46
C GLY A 381 21.22 1.53 6.74
N ASN A 382 21.19 0.65 7.75
CA ASN A 382 19.97 -0.05 8.11
C ASN A 382 18.96 0.92 8.76
N THR A 383 17.77 1.04 8.18
CA THR A 383 16.71 1.93 8.65
C THR A 383 15.53 1.20 9.29
N PHE A 384 15.52 -0.14 9.32
CA PHE A 384 14.42 -0.89 9.95
C PHE A 384 14.31 -0.59 11.45
N LEU A 385 15.43 -0.58 12.17
CA LEU A 385 15.39 -0.38 13.62
C LEU A 385 14.87 1.02 13.96
N SER A 386 15.35 2.07 13.30
CA SER A 386 14.87 3.44 13.51
C SER A 386 13.43 3.64 13.02
N MET A 387 13.00 2.91 12.00
CA MET A 387 11.60 2.88 11.56
C MET A 387 10.70 2.33 12.69
N PHE A 388 11.04 1.15 13.23
CA PHE A 388 10.27 0.51 14.28
C PHE A 388 10.36 1.23 15.63
N GLU A 389 11.47 1.88 15.95
CA GLU A 389 11.58 2.81 17.08
C GLU A 389 10.57 3.96 16.97
N GLY A 390 10.39 4.54 15.78
CA GLY A 390 9.36 5.55 15.57
C GLY A 390 7.95 4.99 15.71
N LEU A 391 7.68 3.75 15.28
CA LEU A 391 6.37 3.11 15.53
C LEU A 391 6.08 2.92 17.03
N ILE A 392 7.11 2.69 17.85
CA ILE A 392 6.95 2.65 19.31
C ILE A 392 6.71 4.06 19.86
N ASN A 393 7.57 5.01 19.50
CA ASN A 393 7.58 6.34 20.13
C ASN A 393 6.42 7.22 19.69
N LEU A 394 6.09 7.22 18.39
CA LEU A 394 5.06 8.06 17.79
C LEU A 394 3.70 7.35 17.79
N HIS A 395 3.63 6.14 17.24
CA HIS A 395 2.36 5.41 17.07
C HIS A 395 1.91 4.69 18.35
N ARG A 396 2.77 4.57 19.37
CA ARG A 396 2.50 3.83 20.62
C ARG A 396 2.12 2.37 20.35
N SER A 397 2.88 1.74 19.47
CA SER A 397 2.59 0.39 18.98
C SER A 397 2.84 -0.74 19.98
N GLU A 398 3.51 -0.47 21.09
CA GLU A 398 3.97 -1.48 22.06
C GLU A 398 2.84 -2.36 22.61
N ASP A 399 1.65 -1.79 22.81
CA ASP A 399 0.48 -2.51 23.34
C ASP A 399 -0.03 -3.63 22.43
N MET A 400 0.27 -3.54 21.12
CA MET A 400 -0.16 -4.54 20.15
C MET A 400 0.87 -5.64 19.93
N LEU A 401 2.10 -5.47 20.43
CA LEU A 401 3.17 -6.45 20.25
C LEU A 401 3.02 -7.66 21.18
N PRO A 402 3.50 -8.85 20.78
CA PRO A 402 3.40 -10.04 21.61
C PRO A 402 4.24 -9.90 22.88
N LYS A 403 3.60 -10.07 24.05
CA LYS A 403 4.28 -9.99 25.35
C LYS A 403 5.40 -11.02 25.50
N SER A 404 5.27 -12.19 24.88
CA SER A 404 6.33 -13.21 24.82
C SER A 404 7.65 -12.67 24.26
N CYS A 405 7.59 -11.70 23.33
CA CYS A 405 8.76 -11.06 22.78
C CYS A 405 9.19 -9.83 23.59
N THR A 406 8.27 -8.93 23.95
CA THR A 406 8.63 -7.66 24.62
C THR A 406 9.18 -7.86 26.04
N THR A 407 8.96 -9.02 26.67
CA THR A 407 9.61 -9.38 27.94
C THR A 407 11.07 -9.79 27.78
N ARG A 408 11.51 -10.12 26.56
CA ARG A 408 12.83 -10.68 26.26
C ARG A 408 13.69 -9.74 25.41
N LEU A 409 13.06 -8.91 24.59
CA LEU A 409 13.69 -7.96 23.67
C LEU A 409 13.04 -6.59 23.78
N SER A 410 13.73 -5.55 23.30
CA SER A 410 13.13 -4.22 23.18
C SER A 410 11.94 -4.24 22.22
N ALA A 411 10.94 -3.38 22.45
CA ALA A 411 9.72 -3.36 21.65
C ALA A 411 9.95 -3.24 20.11
N PRO A 412 10.88 -2.41 19.60
CA PRO A 412 11.16 -2.35 18.16
C PRO A 412 11.64 -3.68 17.57
N MET A 413 12.38 -4.48 18.36
CA MET A 413 12.86 -5.78 17.91
C MET A 413 11.72 -6.79 17.69
N CYS A 414 10.57 -6.58 18.31
CA CYS A 414 9.40 -7.44 18.19
C CYS A 414 8.56 -7.18 16.93
N PHE A 415 9.00 -6.29 16.04
CA PHE A 415 8.46 -6.18 14.68
C PHE A 415 9.13 -7.13 13.67
N PHE A 416 10.33 -7.65 13.98
CA PHE A 416 11.01 -8.59 13.09
C PHE A 416 10.47 -10.01 13.30
N PRO A 417 9.86 -10.66 12.29
CA PRO A 417 9.36 -12.02 12.42
C PRO A 417 10.38 -13.07 12.92
N PRO A 418 11.68 -13.01 12.58
CA PRO A 418 12.68 -13.91 13.16
C PRO A 418 12.73 -13.90 14.71
N ASN A 419 12.35 -12.79 15.35
CA ASN A 419 12.33 -12.67 16.81
C ASN A 419 11.04 -13.20 17.45
N LEU A 420 9.97 -13.33 16.65
CA LEU A 420 8.65 -13.80 17.06
C LEU A 420 8.39 -15.27 16.73
N GLN A 421 8.94 -15.77 15.61
CA GLN A 421 8.56 -17.05 15.01
C GLN A 421 8.67 -18.26 15.95
N GLU A 422 9.55 -18.24 16.95
CA GLU A 422 9.69 -19.32 17.93
C GLU A 422 8.63 -19.25 19.03
N ASP A 423 8.05 -18.07 19.25
CA ASP A 423 7.03 -17.83 20.27
C ASP A 423 5.60 -17.99 19.72
N VAL A 424 5.42 -17.92 18.39
CA VAL A 424 4.13 -18.09 17.72
C VAL A 424 3.64 -19.54 17.86
N LYS A 425 2.44 -19.69 18.43
CA LYS A 425 1.78 -20.99 18.72
C LYS A 425 0.85 -21.46 17.60
N THR A 426 0.51 -20.60 16.67
CA THR A 426 -0.40 -20.87 15.57
C THR A 426 0.40 -21.20 14.32
N PRO A 427 0.00 -22.21 13.52
CA PRO A 427 0.75 -22.54 12.32
C PRO A 427 0.90 -21.35 11.37
N ILE A 428 2.13 -21.05 10.97
CA ILE A 428 2.46 -19.88 10.15
C ILE A 428 3.37 -20.26 8.98
N PHE A 429 3.08 -19.67 7.82
CA PHE A 429 3.87 -19.81 6.60
C PHE A 429 4.60 -18.50 6.29
N PHE A 430 5.87 -18.60 5.91
CA PHE A 430 6.67 -17.47 5.47
C PHE A 430 6.99 -17.56 3.99
N LEU A 431 6.47 -16.61 3.22
CA LEU A 431 6.77 -16.44 1.81
C LEU A 431 7.64 -15.18 1.66
N MET A 432 8.83 -15.34 1.07
CA MET A 432 9.79 -14.24 0.98
C MET A 432 10.65 -14.40 -0.26
N SER A 433 10.95 -13.31 -0.94
CA SER A 433 12.07 -13.31 -1.88
C SER A 433 13.39 -13.25 -1.13
N ALA A 434 14.36 -14.08 -1.51
CA ALA A 434 15.71 -13.98 -1.00
C ALA A 434 16.40 -12.67 -1.38
N PHE A 435 15.82 -11.95 -2.34
CA PHE A 435 16.24 -10.63 -2.81
C PHE A 435 15.06 -9.65 -2.71
N ASP A 436 14.38 -9.67 -1.57
CA ASP A 436 13.26 -8.78 -1.33
C ASP A 436 13.67 -7.31 -1.48
N ARG A 437 12.94 -6.57 -2.34
CA ARG A 437 13.23 -5.17 -2.66
C ARG A 437 13.27 -4.29 -1.42
N VAL A 438 12.33 -4.48 -0.48
CA VAL A 438 12.24 -3.63 0.71
C VAL A 438 13.32 -4.00 1.71
N GLN A 439 13.61 -5.28 1.92
CA GLN A 439 14.73 -5.71 2.76
C GLN A 439 16.06 -5.12 2.27
N ILE A 440 16.33 -5.19 0.96
CA ILE A 440 17.53 -4.64 0.34
C ILE A 440 17.59 -3.12 0.53
N GLN A 441 16.51 -2.40 0.19
CA GLN A 441 16.45 -0.94 0.30
C GLN A 441 16.67 -0.46 1.73
N TYR A 442 16.01 -1.07 2.71
CA TYR A 442 16.07 -0.64 4.11
C TYR A 442 17.36 -1.08 4.81
N THR A 443 18.05 -2.11 4.31
CA THR A 443 19.28 -2.61 4.94
C THR A 443 20.52 -2.01 4.32
N LEU A 444 20.56 -1.94 2.99
CA LEU A 444 21.76 -1.57 2.24
C LEU A 444 21.72 -0.12 1.75
N SER A 445 20.59 0.58 1.89
CA SER A 445 20.34 1.88 1.24
C SER A 445 20.60 1.84 -0.26
N MET A 446 20.31 0.70 -0.89
CA MET A 446 20.49 0.46 -2.32
C MET A 446 19.14 0.30 -3.00
N ASP A 447 18.98 0.93 -4.16
CA ASP A 447 17.88 0.64 -5.06
C ASP A 447 18.37 -0.19 -6.24
N LEU A 448 17.83 -1.40 -6.37
CA LEU A 448 18.16 -2.32 -7.47
C LEU A 448 17.10 -2.35 -8.57
N THR A 449 16.03 -1.55 -8.43
CA THR A 449 14.91 -1.52 -9.39
C THR A 449 15.34 -1.09 -10.79
N GLY A 450 16.33 -0.21 -10.91
CA GLY A 450 16.89 0.17 -12.21
C GLY A 450 17.77 -0.93 -12.81
N CYS A 451 18.65 -1.55 -12.00
CA CYS A 451 19.71 -2.39 -12.56
C CYS A 451 19.32 -3.86 -12.76
N VAL A 452 18.38 -4.39 -11.97
CA VAL A 452 17.96 -5.80 -12.07
C VAL A 452 17.24 -6.10 -13.39
N PRO A 453 16.25 -5.30 -13.85
CA PRO A 453 15.57 -5.54 -15.12
C PRO A 453 16.54 -5.46 -16.32
N MET A 454 17.54 -4.58 -16.22
CA MET A 454 18.57 -4.41 -17.25
C MET A 454 19.73 -5.43 -17.15
N ALA A 455 19.70 -6.30 -16.15
CA ALA A 455 20.76 -7.26 -15.85
C ALA A 455 22.17 -6.63 -15.79
N ASN A 456 22.28 -5.41 -15.26
CA ASN A 456 23.50 -4.60 -15.29
C ASN A 456 23.93 -4.06 -13.92
N CYS A 457 23.43 -4.67 -12.83
CA CYS A 457 23.89 -4.31 -11.49
C CYS A 457 25.41 -4.49 -11.36
N SER A 458 26.05 -3.57 -10.66
CA SER A 458 27.48 -3.65 -10.35
C SER A 458 27.81 -4.91 -9.54
N ALA A 459 29.07 -5.36 -9.62
CA ALA A 459 29.55 -6.49 -8.83
C ALA A 459 29.31 -6.28 -7.32
N ASN A 460 29.43 -5.05 -6.83
CA ASN A 460 29.17 -4.72 -5.42
C ASN A 460 27.70 -4.88 -5.05
N GLN A 461 26.76 -4.43 -5.91
CA GLN A 461 25.32 -4.60 -5.68
C GLN A 461 24.93 -6.08 -5.64
N ILE A 462 25.44 -6.87 -6.58
CA ILE A 462 25.21 -8.33 -6.61
C ILE A 462 25.76 -8.99 -5.36
N LYS A 463 27.01 -8.67 -4.99
CA LYS A 463 27.67 -9.25 -3.83
C LYS A 463 26.95 -8.90 -2.52
N ALA A 464 26.58 -7.64 -2.31
CA ALA A 464 25.82 -7.24 -1.12
C ALA A 464 24.45 -7.94 -1.05
N SER A 465 23.79 -8.13 -2.19
CA SER A 465 22.52 -8.86 -2.26
C SER A 465 22.69 -10.36 -1.95
N GLN A 466 23.78 -10.97 -2.40
CA GLN A 466 24.15 -12.36 -2.08
C GLN A 466 24.47 -12.56 -0.59
N ASP A 467 25.17 -11.60 -0.01
CA ASP A 467 25.54 -11.63 1.41
C ASP A 467 24.28 -11.49 2.29
N LEU A 468 23.37 -10.57 1.93
CA LEU A 468 22.08 -10.42 2.61
C LEU A 468 21.20 -11.68 2.48
N ARG A 469 21.16 -12.28 1.30
CA ARG A 469 20.51 -13.59 1.11
C ARG A 469 21.11 -14.65 2.04
N SER A 470 22.43 -14.71 2.15
CA SER A 470 23.11 -15.68 3.00
C SER A 470 22.69 -15.50 4.46
N GLU A 471 22.59 -14.26 4.94
CA GLU A 471 22.07 -13.96 6.28
C GLU A 471 20.62 -14.41 6.47
N LEU A 472 19.73 -14.10 5.52
CA LEU A 472 18.33 -14.55 5.55
C LEU A 472 18.24 -16.07 5.76
N LEU A 473 19.03 -16.85 5.02
CA LEU A 473 19.01 -18.31 5.10
C LEU A 473 19.42 -18.84 6.49
N THR A 474 20.22 -18.10 7.25
CA THR A 474 20.64 -18.50 8.61
C THR A 474 19.57 -18.27 9.68
N ILE A 475 18.58 -17.42 9.40
CA ILE A 475 17.55 -17.00 10.36
C ILE A 475 16.15 -17.52 10.01
N LEU A 476 16.04 -18.35 8.97
CA LEU A 476 14.80 -19.06 8.65
C LEU A 476 14.36 -19.94 9.83
N PRO A 477 13.07 -20.28 9.91
CA PRO A 477 12.59 -21.28 10.85
C PRO A 477 13.46 -22.54 10.83
N LYS A 478 13.76 -23.07 12.02
CA LYS A 478 14.44 -24.35 12.11
C LYS A 478 13.63 -25.40 11.37
N ARG A 479 14.28 -26.10 10.43
CA ARG A 479 13.64 -27.16 9.65
C ARG A 479 13.00 -28.17 10.58
N SER A 480 11.69 -28.28 10.49
CA SER A 480 10.90 -29.20 11.27
C SER A 480 9.93 -29.85 10.29
N LYS A 481 9.88 -31.18 10.25
CA LYS A 481 8.90 -31.90 9.43
C LYS A 481 7.51 -31.81 10.07
N THR A 482 7.04 -30.60 10.36
CA THR A 482 5.78 -30.30 11.03
C THR A 482 4.99 -29.31 10.17
N PHE A 483 3.65 -29.36 10.25
CA PHE A 483 2.79 -28.40 9.55
C PHE A 483 2.68 -27.07 10.31
N PHE A 484 3.50 -26.92 11.35
CA PHE A 484 3.49 -25.78 12.26
C PHE A 484 4.21 -24.58 11.65
N LYS A 485 5.32 -24.83 10.95
CA LYS A 485 6.02 -23.80 10.18
C LYS A 485 6.20 -24.28 8.76
N GLY A 486 5.89 -23.41 7.81
CA GLY A 486 6.23 -23.60 6.42
C GLY A 486 6.98 -22.38 5.90
N PHE A 487 7.83 -22.57 4.91
CA PHE A 487 8.40 -21.44 4.20
C PHE A 487 8.68 -21.76 2.75
N LEU A 488 8.59 -20.71 1.93
CA LEU A 488 9.03 -20.71 0.55
C LEU A 488 9.88 -19.46 0.32
N ILE A 489 11.15 -19.68 -0.01
CA ILE A 489 12.10 -18.62 -0.34
C ILE A 489 12.37 -18.65 -1.84
N THR A 490 11.91 -17.62 -2.56
CA THR A 490 12.09 -17.51 -4.01
C THR A 490 13.33 -16.68 -4.36
N HIS A 491 13.97 -16.89 -5.52
CA HIS A 491 15.10 -16.05 -5.95
C HIS A 491 14.77 -14.75 -6.72
N PRO A 492 13.61 -14.55 -7.38
CA PRO A 492 13.45 -13.33 -8.18
C PRO A 492 13.47 -12.08 -7.30
N PHE A 493 14.13 -11.01 -7.75
CA PHE A 493 13.99 -9.68 -7.14
C PHE A 493 12.53 -9.25 -7.18
N ALA A 494 11.89 -9.25 -6.02
CA ALA A 494 10.44 -9.08 -5.89
C ALA A 494 10.10 -8.48 -4.53
N HIS A 495 8.84 -8.09 -4.35
CA HIS A 495 8.32 -7.74 -3.05
C HIS A 495 6.84 -8.11 -3.00
N THR A 496 6.48 -9.00 -2.08
CA THR A 496 5.17 -9.69 -2.01
C THR A 496 4.82 -10.47 -3.27
N GLN A 497 3.99 -11.49 -3.10
CA GLN A 497 3.62 -12.43 -4.16
C GLN A 497 2.14 -12.80 -4.10
N VAL A 498 1.47 -12.65 -2.95
CA VAL A 498 0.12 -13.17 -2.68
C VAL A 498 -1.03 -12.37 -3.31
N GLU A 499 -0.78 -11.13 -3.74
CA GLU A 499 -1.76 -10.25 -4.42
C GLU A 499 -1.45 -9.99 -5.90
N ASN A 500 -0.28 -10.42 -6.39
CA ASN A 500 0.16 -10.12 -7.76
C ASN A 500 0.18 -11.39 -8.63
N GLY A 501 0.50 -11.20 -9.92
CA GLY A 501 0.53 -12.29 -10.89
C GLY A 501 1.52 -13.42 -10.55
N THR A 502 2.49 -13.17 -9.65
CA THR A 502 3.49 -14.19 -9.28
C THR A 502 2.95 -15.27 -8.34
N TRP A 503 1.80 -15.05 -7.68
CA TRP A 503 1.14 -16.06 -6.83
C TRP A 503 0.93 -17.40 -7.55
N ASN A 504 0.59 -17.33 -8.84
CA ASN A 504 0.35 -18.50 -9.68
C ASN A 504 1.56 -18.91 -10.52
N SER A 505 2.72 -18.27 -10.33
CA SER A 505 3.97 -18.68 -10.97
C SER A 505 4.52 -19.96 -10.33
N LEU A 506 5.27 -20.73 -11.13
CA LEU A 506 6.02 -21.88 -10.63
C LEU A 506 7.04 -21.45 -9.58
N ALA A 507 7.06 -22.15 -8.45
CA ALA A 507 8.13 -22.02 -7.49
C ALA A 507 9.36 -22.74 -8.05
N THR A 508 10.44 -22.00 -8.30
CA THR A 508 11.68 -22.53 -8.89
C THR A 508 12.17 -23.77 -8.14
N GLY A 509 12.68 -24.75 -8.89
CA GLY A 509 13.13 -26.02 -8.31
C GLY A 509 11.99 -26.96 -7.93
N THR A 510 10.74 -26.60 -8.25
CA THR A 510 9.56 -27.44 -8.07
C THR A 510 8.72 -27.49 -9.36
N ASN A 511 7.77 -28.42 -9.42
CA ASN A 511 6.76 -28.52 -10.46
C ASN A 511 5.39 -27.94 -10.03
N LYS A 512 5.37 -27.16 -8.93
CA LYS A 512 4.15 -26.59 -8.34
C LYS A 512 4.22 -25.07 -8.34
N THR A 513 3.07 -24.43 -8.42
CA THR A 513 2.96 -22.99 -8.24
C THR A 513 3.15 -22.61 -6.77
N ILE A 514 3.46 -21.34 -6.51
CA ILE A 514 3.50 -20.81 -5.14
C ILE A 514 2.14 -21.06 -4.44
N ALA A 515 1.04 -20.74 -5.13
CA ALA A 515 -0.33 -21.00 -4.65
C ALA A 515 -0.56 -22.48 -4.30
N SER A 516 -0.14 -23.40 -5.17
CA SER A 516 -0.30 -24.84 -4.94
C SER A 516 0.51 -25.33 -3.74
N LEU A 517 1.75 -24.89 -3.59
CA LEU A 517 2.58 -25.26 -2.43
C LEU A 517 1.99 -24.73 -1.14
N PHE A 518 1.57 -23.46 -1.12
CA PHE A 518 0.93 -22.90 0.07
C PHE A 518 -0.36 -23.63 0.41
N GLY A 519 -1.21 -23.92 -0.59
CA GLY A 519 -2.41 -24.72 -0.42
C GLY A 519 -2.10 -26.11 0.14
N ASP A 520 -1.05 -26.77 -0.34
CA ASP A 520 -0.64 -28.07 0.18
C ASP A 520 -0.24 -28.02 1.66
N TRP A 521 0.49 -26.97 2.05
CA TRP A 521 0.83 -26.74 3.45
C TRP A 521 -0.40 -26.41 4.30
N TYR A 522 -1.28 -25.52 3.80
CA TYR A 522 -2.46 -25.08 4.54
C TYR A 522 -3.38 -26.26 4.87
N PHE A 523 -3.68 -27.07 3.85
CA PHE A 523 -4.56 -28.24 3.99
C PHE A 523 -3.85 -29.49 4.53
N GLU A 524 -2.56 -29.41 4.83
CA GLU A 524 -1.74 -30.50 5.37
C GLU A 524 -1.61 -31.68 4.40
N ARG A 525 -1.66 -31.37 3.09
CA ARG A 525 -1.37 -32.31 2.01
C ARG A 525 0.13 -32.58 1.89
N GLN A 526 0.97 -31.58 2.17
CA GLN A 526 2.42 -31.69 2.07
C GLN A 526 3.13 -30.70 3.01
N TYR A 527 4.25 -31.11 3.61
CA TYR A 527 5.18 -30.16 4.23
C TYR A 527 5.87 -29.32 3.16
N VAL A 528 6.11 -28.05 3.47
CA VAL A 528 6.71 -27.10 2.52
C VAL A 528 7.78 -26.28 3.24
N GLU A 529 9.03 -26.62 2.92
CA GLU A 529 10.25 -25.91 3.31
C GLU A 529 11.12 -25.81 2.06
N VAL A 530 10.79 -24.88 1.18
CA VAL A 530 11.41 -24.77 -0.15
C VAL A 530 12.29 -23.52 -0.18
N ILE A 531 13.53 -23.70 -0.62
CA ILE A 531 14.48 -22.61 -0.85
C ILE A 531 14.96 -22.77 -2.28
N ASP A 532 14.65 -21.79 -3.10
CA ASP A 532 15.20 -21.68 -4.43
C ASP A 532 16.72 -21.58 -4.35
N SER A 533 17.46 -22.47 -5.02
CA SER A 533 18.91 -22.52 -4.92
C SER A 533 19.61 -21.41 -5.71
N TYR A 534 18.90 -20.66 -6.54
CA TYR A 534 19.52 -19.70 -7.42
C TYR A 534 20.11 -18.52 -6.60
N PRO A 535 21.43 -18.24 -6.72
CA PRO A 535 22.13 -17.37 -5.79
C PRO A 535 22.08 -15.89 -6.18
N CYS A 536 21.26 -15.49 -7.15
CA CYS A 536 21.28 -14.15 -7.72
C CYS A 536 19.87 -13.57 -7.93
N PRO A 537 19.72 -12.23 -7.91
CA PRO A 537 18.42 -11.56 -8.09
C PRO A 537 17.85 -11.67 -9.51
N TYR A 538 18.72 -11.93 -10.48
CA TYR A 538 18.42 -12.23 -11.89
C TYR A 538 19.53 -13.14 -12.42
N LYS A 539 19.43 -13.54 -13.70
CA LYS A 539 20.45 -14.37 -14.35
C LYS A 539 21.81 -13.66 -14.42
N CYS A 540 22.64 -13.82 -13.39
CA CYS A 540 23.98 -13.24 -13.36
C CYS A 540 24.96 -14.05 -14.23
N PRO A 541 26.04 -13.41 -14.74
CA PRO A 541 27.07 -14.05 -15.55
C PRO A 541 27.80 -15.21 -14.87
#